data_AF-H9ZX91-F1
#
_entry.id   AF-H9ZX91-F1
#
_cell.length_a   1.000
_cell.length_b   1.000
_cell.length_c   1.000
_cell.angle_alpha   90.00
_cell.angle_beta   90.00
_cell.angle_gamma   90.00
#
_symmetry.space_group_name_H-M   'P 1'
#
loop_
_entity.id
_entity.type
_entity.pdbx_description
1 polymer ?
#
loop_
_entity_poly.entity_id
_entity_poly.type
_entity_poly.pdbx_seq_one_letter_code
_entity_poly.pdbx_strand_id
1 'polypeptide(L)' 'ATRLHQSIRVHRKALIAFLLYHASANVGQLQRDLKLACAKAFLHYKTKTANYILIEQDDLPIHVQKGLLH' A
#
# COMPACT_ATOMS: atom_id res chain seq x y z
N ALA A 1 -14.41 17.07 1.71
CA ALA A 1 -13.01 16.58 1.80
C ALA A 1 -12.20 17.21 0.67
N THR A 2 -11.03 17.77 0.95
CA THR A 2 -10.18 18.44 -0.05
C THR A 2 -9.19 17.45 -0.66
N ARG A 3 -9.00 17.47 -1.99
CA ARG A 3 -7.99 16.63 -2.67
C ARG A 3 -6.59 17.05 -2.23
N LEU A 4 -5.73 16.07 -1.94
CA LEU A 4 -4.34 16.29 -1.54
C LEU A 4 -3.43 16.74 -2.71
N HIS A 5 -3.82 16.45 -3.96
CA HIS A 5 -3.05 16.79 -5.18
C HIS A 5 -1.61 16.26 -5.20
N GLN A 6 -1.37 15.12 -4.53
CA GLN A 6 -0.05 14.52 -4.43
C GLN A 6 0.04 13.24 -5.26
N SER A 7 1.13 13.08 -6.01
CA SER A 7 1.44 11.82 -6.69
C SER A 7 1.62 10.68 -5.69
N ILE A 8 1.05 9.52 -6.02
CA ILE A 8 1.25 8.27 -5.28
C ILE A 8 2.17 7.39 -6.10
N ARG A 9 3.23 6.87 -5.48
CA ARG A 9 4.17 5.92 -6.07
C ARG A 9 4.12 4.62 -5.28
N VAL A 10 4.32 3.49 -5.96
CA VAL A 10 4.33 2.17 -5.34
C VAL A 10 5.70 1.56 -5.55
N HIS A 11 6.36 1.17 -4.47
CA HIS A 11 7.64 0.48 -4.54
C HIS A 11 7.47 -0.90 -5.20
N ARG A 12 8.47 -1.36 -5.98
CA ARG A 12 8.39 -2.63 -6.73
C ARG A 12 8.03 -3.82 -5.84
N LYS A 13 8.62 -3.92 -4.63
CA LYS A 13 8.32 -5.00 -3.68
C LYS A 13 6.86 -4.96 -3.20
N ALA A 14 6.32 -3.78 -2.93
CA ALA A 14 4.92 -3.62 -2.55
C ALA A 14 3.98 -4.07 -3.67
N LEU A 15 4.29 -3.70 -4.92
CA LEU A 15 3.51 -4.12 -6.08
C LEU A 15 3.53 -5.66 -6.24
N ILE A 16 4.71 -6.28 -6.14
CA ILE A 16 4.85 -7.74 -6.25
C ILE A 16 4.09 -8.46 -5.12
N ALA A 17 4.14 -7.96 -3.89
CA ALA A 17 3.38 -8.52 -2.78
C ALA A 17 1.87 -8.53 -3.07
N PHE A 18 1.32 -7.44 -3.61
CA PHE A 18 -0.07 -7.38 -4.05
C PHE A 18 -0.41 -8.29 -5.24
N LEU A 19 0.57 -8.64 -6.09
CA LEU A 19 0.35 -9.57 -7.20
C LEU A 19 0.36 -11.03 -6.76
N LEU A 20 1.11 -11.37 -5.72
CA LEU A 20 1.34 -12.74 -5.29
C LEU A 20 0.47 -13.18 -4.09
N TYR A 21 -0.07 -12.24 -3.30
CA TYR A 21 -0.84 -12.61 -2.12
C TYR A 21 -2.20 -13.24 -2.46
N HIS A 22 -2.68 -14.09 -1.56
CA HIS A 22 -3.98 -14.73 -1.69
C HIS A 22 -5.11 -13.86 -1.10
N ALA A 23 -6.03 -13.41 -1.96
CA ALA A 23 -7.20 -12.65 -1.59
C ALA A 23 -8.47 -13.51 -1.59
N SER A 24 -8.78 -14.18 -0.47
CA SER A 24 -9.94 -15.09 -0.38
C SER A 24 -11.29 -14.39 -0.62
N ALA A 25 -11.39 -13.10 -0.31
CA ALA A 25 -12.57 -12.28 -0.61
C ALA A 25 -12.39 -11.39 -1.87
N ASN A 26 -11.57 -11.85 -2.84
CA ASN A 26 -11.39 -11.28 -4.17
C ASN A 26 -11.06 -9.76 -4.16
N VAL A 27 -11.61 -9.01 -5.13
CA VAL A 27 -11.40 -7.57 -5.29
C VAL A 27 -11.82 -6.74 -4.07
N GLY A 28 -12.80 -7.22 -3.29
CA GLY A 28 -13.24 -6.55 -2.06
C GLY A 28 -12.19 -6.59 -0.96
N GLN A 29 -11.41 -7.67 -0.87
CA GLN A 29 -10.24 -7.72 0.02
C GLN A 29 -9.12 -6.83 -0.51
N LEU A 30 -8.80 -6.92 -1.80
CA LEU A 30 -7.78 -6.08 -2.42
C LEU A 30 -8.01 -4.58 -2.18
N GLN A 31 -9.23 -4.10 -2.36
CA GLN A 31 -9.57 -2.70 -2.11
C GLN A 31 -9.40 -2.30 -0.64
N ARG A 32 -9.76 -3.17 0.30
CA ARG A 32 -9.59 -2.92 1.74
C ARG A 32 -8.11 -2.87 2.12
N ASP A 33 -7.34 -3.84 1.64
CA ASP A 33 -5.91 -3.93 1.92
C ASP A 33 -5.12 -2.77 1.29
N LEU A 34 -5.46 -2.38 0.06
CA LEU A 34 -4.88 -1.21 -0.59
C LEU A 34 -5.23 0.08 0.15
N LYS A 35 -6.47 0.24 0.66
CA LYS A 35 -6.84 1.39 1.48
C LYS A 35 -6.01 1.49 2.76
N LEU A 36 -5.78 0.37 3.43
CA LEU A 36 -4.92 0.31 4.62
C LEU A 36 -3.48 0.69 4.30
N ALA A 37 -2.92 0.18 3.20
CA ALA A 37 -1.59 0.55 2.73
C ALA A 37 -1.47 2.05 2.40
N CYS A 38 -2.46 2.60 1.68
CA CYS A 38 -2.52 4.03 1.42
C CYS A 38 -2.61 4.88 2.70
N ALA A 39 -3.37 4.42 3.72
CA ALA A 39 -3.48 5.13 4.99
C ALA A 39 -2.15 5.19 5.73
N LYS A 40 -1.40 4.08 5.80
CA LYS A 40 -0.06 4.05 6.42
C LYS A 40 0.96 4.89 5.64
N ALA A 41 1.01 4.72 4.32
CA ALA A 41 1.88 5.52 3.45
C ALA A 41 1.59 7.03 3.56
N PHE A 42 0.32 7.41 3.72
CA PHE A 42 -0.07 8.79 3.95
C PHE A 42 0.41 9.33 5.30
N LEU A 43 0.35 8.53 6.37
CA LEU A 43 0.94 8.91 7.66
C LEU A 43 2.44 9.14 7.53
N HIS A 44 3.16 8.23 6.87
CA HIS A 44 4.60 8.40 6.60
C HIS A 44 4.90 9.67 5.80
N TYR A 45 4.12 9.94 4.75
CA TYR A 45 4.21 11.17 3.96
C TYR A 45 3.98 12.43 4.81
N LYS A 46 3.07 12.40 5.80
CA LYS A 46 2.84 13.54 6.69
C LYS A 46 3.95 13.77 7.71
N THR A 47 4.64 12.70 8.11
CA THR A 47 5.76 12.78 9.06
C THR A 47 7.11 13.09 8.42
N LYS A 48 7.26 12.83 7.11
CA LYS A 48 8.49 13.08 6.34
C LYS A 48 8.32 14.32 5.47
N THR A 49 9.39 15.07 5.21
CA THR A 49 9.41 16.12 4.17
C THR A 49 9.50 15.50 2.78
N ALA A 50 8.48 14.72 2.41
CA ALA A 50 8.42 14.01 1.13
C ALA A 50 7.53 14.77 0.13
N ASN A 51 7.92 14.77 -1.15
CA ASN A 51 7.19 15.43 -2.23
C ASN A 51 6.22 14.49 -2.95
N TYR A 52 5.96 13.29 -2.42
CA TYR A 52 5.03 12.29 -2.95
C TYR A 52 4.70 11.26 -1.87
N ILE A 53 3.55 10.61 -2.00
CA ILE A 53 3.20 9.45 -1.16
C ILE A 53 3.90 8.24 -1.77
N LEU A 54 4.69 7.52 -0.97
CA LEU A 54 5.32 6.26 -1.37
C LEU A 54 4.70 5.12 -0.58
N ILE A 55 4.16 4.12 -1.28
CA ILE A 55 3.71 2.86 -0.67
C ILE A 55 4.88 1.89 -0.73
N GLU A 56 5.43 1.57 0.44
CA GLU A 56 6.54 0.63 0.66
C GLU A 56 6.03 -0.69 1.23
N GLN A 57 6.87 -1.73 1.26
CA GLN A 57 6.50 -3.06 1.75
C GLN A 57 5.93 -3.02 3.18
N ASP A 58 6.49 -2.16 4.04
CA ASP A 58 6.11 -2.07 5.45
C ASP A 58 4.72 -1.41 5.66
N ASP A 59 4.22 -0.71 4.65
CA ASP A 59 2.86 -0.17 4.64
C ASP A 59 1.81 -1.27 4.41
N LEU A 60 2.21 -2.43 3.89
CA LEU A 60 1.25 -3.48 3.55
C LEU A 60 0.77 -4.21 4.80
N PRO A 61 -0.48 -4.68 4.83
CA PRO A 61 -0.91 -5.67 5.81
C PRO A 61 -0.02 -6.92 5.76
N ILE A 62 0.21 -7.56 6.91
CA ILE A 62 1.12 -8.71 7.01
C ILE A 62 0.74 -9.85 6.07
N HIS A 63 -0.57 -10.09 5.86
CA HIS A 63 -1.06 -11.13 4.96
C HIS A 63 -0.80 -10.81 3.48
N VAL A 64 -0.69 -9.53 3.11
CA VAL A 64 -0.27 -9.14 1.76
C VAL A 64 1.24 -9.29 1.63
N GLN A 65 2.02 -8.92 2.65
CA GLN A 65 3.48 -9.10 2.65
C GLN A 65 3.90 -10.57 2.49
N LYS A 66 3.11 -11.51 3.03
CA LYS A 66 3.32 -12.95 2.84
C LYS A 66 3.35 -13.38 1.38
N GLY A 67 2.74 -12.62 0.45
CA GLY A 67 2.87 -12.86 -0.99
C GLY A 67 4.32 -12.88 -1.49
N LEU A 68 5.26 -12.26 -0.77
CA LEU A 68 6.70 -12.29 -1.09
C LEU A 68 7.44 -13.54 -0.59
N LEU A 69 6.79 -14.39 0.20
CA LEU A 69 7.37 -15.62 0.77
C LEU A 69 7.04 -16.87 -0.06
N HIS A 70 6.32 -16.71 -1.17
CA HIS A 70 5.93 -17.76 -2.10
C HIS A 70 6.92 -17.87 -3.26
#